data_AF-A0A957S4S9-F1
#
_entry.id   AF-A0A957S4S9-F1
#
_cell.length_a   1.000
_cell.length_b   1.000
_cell.length_c   1.000
_cell.angle_alpha   90.00
_cell.angle_beta   90.00
_cell.angle_gamma   90.00
#
_symmetry.space_group_name_H-M   'P 1'
#
loop_
_entity.id
_entity.type
_entity.pdbx_description
1 polymer ?
#
loop_
_entity_poly.entity_id
_entity_poly.type
_entity_poly.pdbx_seq_one_letter_code
_entity_poly.pdbx_strand_id
1 'polypeptide(L)'
;LAAKRCLIVLDNFEQLAPAASVLADLLNAAPGLTLLVTSRARLHLYEEWLYAVDALDVPPPDMDPAMADVDTLLRYSAVELFYQRARRTNPRFDLAATAPDVVRICRLVHGMPLALELAAGWTRLLSCADIADQIAARLDFLSTEMRDVPARHRSLRATFAYSWQRLAAEERTVFARLAVFRGGFDYTAAKNVAGASHLVLARLIDQTMVQRVQRATAFADRLTIHE
;
A
#
# COMPACT_ATOMS: atom_id res chain seq x y z
N LEU A 1 9.21 -23.84 -23.93
CA LEU A 1 10.00 -23.27 -22.80
C LEU A 1 11.03 -24.24 -22.25
N ALA A 2 10.76 -25.56 -22.23
CA ALA A 2 11.58 -26.60 -21.59
C ALA A 2 13.11 -26.50 -21.72
N ALA A 3 13.65 -26.17 -22.90
CA ALA A 3 15.11 -26.08 -23.11
C ALA A 3 15.71 -24.66 -22.95
N LYS A 4 14.93 -23.67 -22.52
CA LYS A 4 15.36 -22.27 -22.44
C LYS A 4 15.46 -21.80 -20.99
N ARG A 5 16.47 -20.98 -20.69
CA ARG A 5 16.49 -20.15 -19.48
C ARG A 5 15.73 -18.87 -19.78
N CYS A 6 14.62 -18.63 -19.07
CA CYS A 6 13.70 -17.54 -19.39
C CYS A 6 13.07 -16.99 -18.11
N LEU A 7 12.81 -15.69 -18.08
CA LEU A 7 11.99 -15.02 -17.08
C LEU A 7 10.65 -14.65 -17.70
N ILE A 8 9.55 -15.05 -17.08
CA ILE A 8 8.20 -14.59 -17.42
C ILE A 8 7.70 -13.72 -16.27
N VAL A 9 7.27 -12.51 -16.60
CA VAL A 9 6.63 -11.58 -15.67
C VAL A 9 5.12 -11.63 -15.89
N LEU A 10 4.37 -11.96 -14.85
CA LEU A 10 2.92 -12.00 -14.84
C LEU A 10 2.43 -10.89 -13.92
N ASP A 11 1.88 -9.83 -14.50
CA ASP A 11 1.37 -8.70 -13.74
C ASP A 11 -0.11 -8.92 -13.37
N ASN A 12 -0.49 -8.56 -12.14
CA ASN A 12 -1.87 -8.50 -11.67
C ASN A 12 -2.60 -9.86 -11.79
N PHE A 13 -1.90 -10.94 -11.40
CA PHE A 13 -2.34 -12.33 -11.57
C PHE A 13 -3.53 -12.73 -10.70
N GLU A 14 -3.85 -11.93 -9.68
CA GLU A 14 -5.03 -12.03 -8.84
C GLU A 14 -6.38 -12.10 -9.59
N GLN A 15 -6.42 -11.73 -10.87
CA GLN A 15 -7.58 -11.84 -11.76
C GLN A 15 -7.73 -13.25 -12.34
N LEU A 16 -6.64 -14.01 -12.36
CA LEU A 16 -6.51 -15.37 -12.86
C LEU A 16 -6.18 -16.35 -11.74
N ALA A 17 -6.47 -16.00 -10.48
CA ALA A 17 -6.19 -16.84 -9.32
C ALA A 17 -6.66 -18.31 -9.46
N PRO A 18 -7.83 -18.62 -10.07
CA PRO A 18 -8.24 -20.02 -10.30
C PRO A 18 -7.30 -20.81 -11.22
N ALA A 19 -6.46 -20.15 -12.02
CA ALA A 19 -5.51 -20.75 -12.94
C ALA A 19 -4.08 -20.85 -12.36
N ALA A 20 -3.89 -20.57 -11.07
CA ALA A 20 -2.56 -20.58 -10.44
C ALA A 20 -1.83 -21.92 -10.57
N SER A 21 -2.54 -23.06 -10.57
CA SER A 21 -1.92 -24.39 -10.70
C SER A 21 -1.13 -24.57 -12.01
N VAL A 22 -1.51 -23.87 -13.08
CA VAL A 22 -0.80 -23.90 -14.37
C VAL A 22 0.64 -23.39 -14.22
N LEU A 23 0.89 -22.49 -13.27
CA LEU A 23 2.24 -21.99 -13.03
C LEU A 23 3.16 -23.07 -12.47
N ALA A 24 2.65 -23.93 -11.58
CA ALA A 24 3.40 -25.08 -11.08
C ALA A 24 3.69 -26.09 -12.20
N ASP A 25 2.72 -26.36 -13.08
CA ASP A 25 2.91 -27.22 -14.24
C ASP A 25 4.01 -26.68 -15.19
N LEU A 26 4.04 -25.37 -15.40
CA LEU A 26 5.07 -24.72 -16.21
C LEU A 26 6.46 -24.83 -15.60
N LEU A 27 6.59 -24.63 -14.29
CA LEU A 27 7.86 -24.78 -13.57
C LEU A 27 8.37 -26.23 -13.64
N ASN A 28 7.48 -27.21 -13.46
CA ASN A 28 7.80 -28.63 -13.56
C ASN A 28 8.26 -29.02 -14.98
N ALA A 29 7.60 -28.48 -16.02
CA ALA A 29 7.92 -28.79 -17.41
C ALA A 29 9.16 -28.03 -17.94
N ALA A 30 9.62 -26.96 -17.27
CA ALA A 30 10.72 -26.12 -17.72
C ALA A 30 11.66 -25.72 -16.56
N PRO A 31 12.68 -26.54 -16.25
CA PRO A 31 13.58 -26.30 -15.11
C PRO A 31 14.40 -24.99 -15.18
N GLY A 32 14.55 -24.41 -16.37
CA GLY A 32 15.23 -23.12 -16.56
C GLY A 32 14.32 -21.89 -16.46
N LEU A 33 13.02 -22.09 -16.18
CA LEU A 33 12.03 -21.02 -16.13
C LEU A 33 12.05 -20.33 -14.75
N THR A 34 12.01 -19.01 -14.76
CA THR A 34 11.73 -18.18 -13.58
C THR A 34 10.42 -17.44 -13.82
N LEU A 35 9.55 -17.42 -12.82
CA LEU A 35 8.31 -16.66 -12.83
C LEU A 35 8.40 -15.53 -11.81
N LEU A 36 8.16 -14.30 -12.25
CA LEU A 36 7.93 -13.15 -11.37
C LEU A 36 6.45 -12.78 -11.49
N VAL A 37 5.70 -13.00 -10.41
CA VAL A 37 4.26 -12.78 -10.41
C VAL A 37 3.93 -11.66 -9.44
N THR A 38 3.22 -10.63 -9.92
CA THR A 38 2.63 -9.61 -9.04
C THR A 38 1.18 -9.99 -8.78
N SER A 39 0.77 -9.89 -7.52
CA SER A 39 -0.58 -10.22 -7.10
C SER A 39 -0.93 -9.49 -5.81
N ARG A 40 -2.19 -9.08 -5.66
CA ARG A 40 -2.75 -8.58 -4.38
C ARG A 40 -3.21 -9.67 -3.41
N ALA A 41 -3.12 -10.93 -3.83
CA ALA A 41 -3.40 -12.08 -2.99
C ALA A 41 -2.34 -13.15 -3.18
N ARG A 42 -2.00 -13.89 -2.13
CA ARG A 42 -1.16 -15.08 -2.27
C ARG A 42 -1.75 -16.05 -3.29
N LEU A 43 -0.88 -16.72 -4.05
CA LEU A 43 -1.30 -17.71 -5.04
C LEU A 43 -1.58 -19.08 -4.40
N HIS A 44 -1.07 -19.32 -3.19
CA HIS A 44 -1.20 -20.59 -2.48
C HIS A 44 -0.56 -21.76 -3.23
N LEU A 45 0.64 -21.53 -3.79
CA LEU A 45 1.45 -22.56 -4.44
C LEU A 45 2.61 -22.96 -3.52
N TYR A 46 3.05 -24.21 -3.62
CA TYR A 46 4.16 -24.71 -2.79
C TYR A 46 5.50 -24.03 -3.16
N GLU A 47 5.67 -23.76 -4.45
CA GLU A 47 6.84 -23.14 -5.06
C GLU A 47 6.86 -21.61 -4.90
N GLU A 48 5.89 -21.03 -4.19
CA GLU A 48 5.73 -19.58 -4.03
C GLU A 48 6.78 -18.99 -3.08
N TRP A 49 7.53 -18.01 -3.57
CA TRP A 49 8.41 -17.16 -2.77
C TRP A 49 7.82 -15.77 -2.72
N LEU A 50 7.52 -15.30 -1.52
CA LEU A 50 6.83 -14.04 -1.33
C LEU A 50 7.81 -12.91 -1.08
N TYR A 51 7.66 -11.86 -1.88
CA TYR A 51 8.33 -10.59 -1.67
C TYR A 51 7.25 -9.54 -1.39
N ALA A 52 7.16 -9.12 -0.13
CA ALA A 52 6.27 -8.02 0.25
C ALA A 52 6.85 -6.70 -0.25
N VAL A 53 6.02 -5.90 -0.91
CA VAL A 53 6.39 -4.55 -1.33
C VAL A 53 5.87 -3.59 -0.27
N ASP A 54 6.79 -3.01 0.48
CA ASP A 54 6.47 -2.04 1.53
C ASP A 54 6.11 -0.67 0.94
N ALA A 55 5.50 0.18 1.78
CA ALA A 55 5.28 1.58 1.44
C ALA A 55 6.61 2.33 1.29
N LEU A 56 6.57 3.52 0.70
CA LEU A 56 7.77 4.34 0.53
C LEU A 56 8.29 4.85 1.87
N ASP A 57 9.61 5.06 1.95
CA ASP A 57 10.26 5.58 3.14
C ASP A 57 9.77 7.00 3.43
N VAL A 58 9.40 7.23 4.69
CA VAL A 58 8.88 8.50 5.20
C VAL A 58 9.82 9.06 6.27
N PRO A 59 10.03 10.39 6.32
CA PRO A 59 10.78 11.02 7.39
C PRO A 59 10.22 10.67 8.79
N PRO A 60 11.06 10.18 9.72
CA PRO A 60 10.60 9.68 11.02
C PRO A 60 10.04 10.82 11.89
N PRO A 61 9.16 10.56 12.87
CA PRO A 61 8.44 11.62 13.61
C PRO A 61 9.32 12.60 14.39
N ASP A 62 10.52 12.16 14.79
CA ASP A 62 11.53 12.92 15.54
C ASP A 62 12.42 13.81 14.65
N MET A 63 12.36 13.62 13.32
CA MET A 63 12.99 14.55 12.39
C MET A 63 12.22 15.88 12.33
N ASP A 64 12.92 16.98 12.57
CA ASP A 64 12.44 18.34 12.29
C ASP A 64 12.66 18.69 10.80
N PRO A 65 11.59 18.77 9.99
CA PRO A 65 11.71 19.08 8.58
C PRO A 65 12.16 20.53 8.30
N ALA A 66 12.02 21.44 9.26
CA ALA A 66 12.49 22.82 9.10
C ALA A 66 14.02 22.96 9.21
N MET A 67 14.67 21.95 9.80
CA MET A 67 16.12 21.90 9.94
C MET A 67 16.81 21.02 8.89
N ALA A 68 16.05 20.25 8.12
CA ALA A 68 16.58 19.37 7.08
C ALA A 68 16.80 20.14 5.76
N ASP A 69 17.94 19.90 5.10
CA ASP A 69 18.14 20.37 3.74
C ASP A 69 17.37 19.53 2.72
N VAL A 70 17.24 20.05 1.50
CA VAL A 70 16.51 19.39 0.41
C VAL A 70 17.09 18.02 0.07
N ASP A 71 18.42 17.87 0.09
CA ASP A 71 19.08 16.61 -0.24
C ASP A 71 18.79 15.53 0.81
N THR A 72 18.71 15.89 2.09
CA THR A 72 18.31 14.98 3.16
C THR A 72 16.86 14.55 3.00
N LEU A 73 15.96 15.49 2.69
CA LEU A 73 14.56 15.19 2.47
C LEU A 73 14.34 14.25 1.28
N LEU A 74 15.08 14.43 0.18
CA LEU A 74 14.99 13.59 -1.02
C LEU A 74 15.54 12.18 -0.85
N ARG A 75 16.23 11.86 0.26
CA ARG A 75 16.60 10.47 0.59
C ARG A 75 15.39 9.62 1.01
N TYR A 76 14.27 10.26 1.35
CA TYR A 76 13.02 9.57 1.63
C TYR A 76 12.21 9.45 0.35
N SER A 77 12.01 8.21 -0.11
CA SER A 77 11.37 7.94 -1.40
C SER A 77 9.94 8.47 -1.48
N ALA A 78 9.22 8.63 -0.36
CA ALA A 78 7.92 9.29 -0.32
C ALA A 78 8.00 10.78 -0.69
N VAL A 79 9.00 11.48 -0.14
CA VAL A 79 9.23 12.92 -0.41
C VAL A 79 9.71 13.12 -1.84
N GLU A 80 10.62 12.27 -2.30
CA GLU A 80 11.09 12.30 -3.68
C GLU A 80 9.94 12.13 -4.68
N LEU A 81 9.08 11.12 -4.49
CA LEU A 81 7.92 10.90 -5.35
C LEU A 81 6.98 12.11 -5.34
N PHE A 82 6.64 12.63 -4.16
CA PHE A 82 5.77 13.80 -4.04
C PHE A 82 6.37 14.98 -4.80
N TYR A 83 7.65 15.27 -4.60
CA TYR A 83 8.34 16.37 -5.26
C TYR A 83 8.33 16.24 -6.79
N GLN A 84 8.65 15.06 -7.33
CA GLN A 84 8.61 14.81 -8.77
C GLN A 84 7.21 15.03 -9.35
N ARG A 85 6.16 14.60 -8.65
CA ARG A 85 4.76 14.74 -9.07
C ARG A 85 4.25 16.17 -8.92
N ALA A 86 4.64 16.85 -7.85
CA ALA A 86 4.30 18.24 -7.61
C ALA A 86 4.91 19.14 -8.69
N ARG A 87 6.17 18.92 -9.06
CA ARG A 87 6.82 19.67 -10.15
C ARG A 87 6.20 19.45 -11.53
N ARG A 88 5.65 18.28 -11.80
CA ARG A 88 4.88 18.02 -13.03
C ARG A 88 3.61 18.85 -13.11
N THR A 89 2.99 19.12 -11.96
CA THR A 89 1.72 19.83 -11.85
C THR A 89 1.91 21.34 -11.67
N ASN A 90 2.94 21.73 -10.92
CA ASN A 90 3.38 23.09 -10.65
C ASN A 90 4.90 23.19 -10.90
N PRO A 91 5.35 23.63 -12.09
CA PRO A 91 6.78 23.69 -12.44
C PRO A 91 7.64 24.56 -11.52
N ARG A 92 7.01 25.49 -10.76
CA ARG A 92 7.67 26.38 -9.80
C ARG A 92 7.60 25.87 -8.36
N PHE A 93 7.21 24.61 -8.15
CA PHE A 93 7.13 24.00 -6.84
C PHE A 93 8.50 24.05 -6.14
N ASP A 94 8.53 24.67 -4.96
CA ASP A 94 9.71 24.82 -4.12
C ASP A 94 9.59 23.91 -2.90
N LEU A 95 10.39 22.83 -2.89
CA LEU A 95 10.42 21.87 -1.79
C LEU A 95 10.99 22.47 -0.50
N ALA A 96 11.96 23.39 -0.59
CA ALA A 96 12.57 23.98 0.60
C ALA A 96 11.55 24.85 1.36
N ALA A 97 10.77 25.65 0.62
CA ALA A 97 9.73 26.50 1.20
C ALA A 97 8.53 25.72 1.76
N THR A 98 8.34 24.47 1.34
CA THR A 98 7.16 23.65 1.66
C THR A 98 7.49 22.41 2.50
N ALA A 99 8.74 22.25 2.91
CA ALA A 99 9.26 21.03 3.53
C ALA A 99 8.42 20.52 4.72
N PRO A 100 8.02 21.34 5.71
CA PRO A 100 7.23 20.86 6.84
C PRO A 100 5.90 20.22 6.42
N ASP A 101 5.22 20.83 5.46
CA ASP A 101 3.92 20.37 4.98
C ASP A 101 4.05 19.13 4.10
N VAL A 102 5.08 19.06 3.23
CA VAL A 102 5.35 17.87 2.41
C VAL A 102 5.63 16.66 3.30
N VAL A 103 6.46 16.84 4.34
CA VAL A 103 6.72 15.79 5.32
C VAL A 103 5.44 15.41 6.07
N ARG A 104 4.59 16.38 6.43
CA ARG A 104 3.28 16.10 7.03
C ARG A 104 2.39 15.26 6.13
N ILE A 105 2.30 15.59 4.84
CA ILE A 105 1.55 14.80 3.83
C ILE A 105 2.10 13.37 3.80
N CYS A 106 3.41 13.20 3.66
CA CYS A 106 4.04 11.87 3.56
C CYS A 106 3.74 11.00 4.79
N ARG A 107 3.76 11.60 5.98
CA ARG A 107 3.41 10.94 7.24
C ARG A 107 1.93 10.58 7.32
N LEU A 108 1.04 11.50 6.94
CA LEU A 108 -0.42 11.27 6.98
C LEU A 108 -0.87 10.15 6.05
N VAL A 109 -0.21 9.98 4.90
CA VAL A 109 -0.53 8.92 3.93
C VAL A 109 0.35 7.69 4.09
N HIS A 110 1.18 7.64 5.15
CA HIS A 110 2.05 6.51 5.48
C HIS A 110 2.90 6.01 4.29
N GLY A 111 3.41 6.94 3.46
CA GLY A 111 4.25 6.60 2.31
C GLY A 111 3.54 5.90 1.16
N MET A 112 2.20 5.87 1.14
CA MET A 112 1.43 5.24 0.06
C MET A 112 1.63 5.97 -1.28
N PRO A 113 2.23 5.34 -2.31
CA PRO A 113 2.57 6.02 -3.56
C PRO A 113 1.38 6.69 -4.22
N LEU A 114 0.25 5.98 -4.34
CA LEU A 114 -0.95 6.52 -5.00
C LEU A 114 -1.51 7.75 -4.27
N ALA A 115 -1.52 7.74 -2.93
CA ALA A 115 -1.97 8.87 -2.14
C ALA A 115 -1.09 10.11 -2.38
N LEU A 116 0.23 9.92 -2.45
CA LEU A 116 1.20 10.98 -2.74
C LEU A 116 1.00 11.56 -4.15
N GLU A 117 0.75 10.70 -5.16
CA GLU A 117 0.47 11.16 -6.52
C GLU A 117 -0.81 12.00 -6.59
N LEU A 118 -1.88 11.53 -5.95
CA LEU A 118 -3.15 12.26 -5.88
C LEU A 118 -2.99 13.59 -5.14
N ALA A 119 -2.29 13.59 -3.99
CA ALA A 119 -2.02 14.80 -3.20
C ALA A 119 -1.20 15.82 -3.99
N ALA A 120 -0.14 15.38 -4.66
CA ALA A 120 0.70 16.24 -5.48
C ALA A 120 -0.07 16.89 -6.65
N GLY A 121 -1.11 16.22 -7.18
CA GLY A 121 -1.99 16.77 -8.21
C GLY A 121 -2.79 18.01 -7.77
N TRP A 122 -2.98 18.21 -6.46
CA TRP A 122 -3.69 19.37 -5.91
C TRP A 122 -2.80 20.61 -5.74
N THR A 123 -1.49 20.49 -5.89
CA THR A 123 -0.51 21.59 -5.70
C THR A 123 -0.62 22.72 -6.74
N ARG A 124 -1.41 22.53 -7.81
CA ARG A 124 -1.77 23.62 -8.74
C ARG A 124 -2.80 24.60 -8.17
N LEU A 125 -3.55 24.20 -7.14
CA LEU A 125 -4.69 24.94 -6.61
C LEU A 125 -4.54 25.24 -5.11
N LEU A 126 -3.99 24.30 -4.34
CA LEU A 126 -3.89 24.38 -2.89
C LEU A 126 -2.44 24.42 -2.43
N SER A 127 -2.22 25.04 -1.26
CA SER A 127 -0.93 24.95 -0.58
C SER A 127 -0.72 23.54 0.00
N CYS A 128 0.53 23.16 0.28
CA CYS A 128 0.81 21.88 0.94
C CYS A 128 0.19 21.80 2.34
N ALA A 129 0.14 22.92 3.07
CA ALA A 129 -0.54 23.01 4.37
C ALA A 129 -2.03 22.64 4.25
N ASP A 130 -2.74 23.26 3.28
CA ASP A 130 -4.16 23.00 3.03
C ASP A 130 -4.40 21.55 2.60
N ILE A 131 -3.55 21.01 1.71
CA ILE A 131 -3.62 19.61 1.27
C ILE A 131 -3.50 18.67 2.48
N ALA A 132 -2.53 18.93 3.36
CA ALA A 132 -2.35 18.12 4.55
C ALA A 132 -3.52 18.23 5.53
N ASP A 133 -4.15 19.40 5.67
CA ASP A 133 -5.35 19.57 6.51
C ASP A 133 -6.55 18.82 5.93
N GLN A 134 -6.72 18.84 4.61
CA GLN A 134 -7.77 18.06 3.95
C GLN A 134 -7.56 16.55 4.13
N ILE A 135 -6.32 16.07 3.98
CA ILE A 135 -5.99 14.65 4.22
C ILE A 135 -6.27 14.25 5.67
N ALA A 136 -5.85 15.08 6.63
CA ALA A 136 -6.09 14.83 8.05
C ALA A 136 -7.57 14.80 8.42
N ALA A 137 -8.39 15.60 7.74
CA ALA A 137 -9.84 15.62 7.92
C ALA A 137 -10.51 14.41 7.26
N ARG A 138 -10.24 14.15 5.96
CA ARG A 138 -10.89 13.12 5.15
C ARG A 138 -9.99 12.66 3.98
N LEU A 139 -9.57 11.39 4.00
CA LEU A 139 -8.81 10.77 2.90
C LEU A 139 -9.55 10.74 1.56
N ASP A 140 -10.89 10.77 1.57
CA ASP A 140 -11.73 10.85 0.36
C ASP A 140 -11.45 12.07 -0.52
N PHE A 141 -10.79 13.11 0.03
CA PHE A 141 -10.30 14.26 -0.71
C PHE A 141 -9.34 13.87 -1.85
N LEU A 142 -8.53 12.82 -1.64
CA LEU A 142 -7.53 12.36 -2.61
C LEU A 142 -8.22 11.67 -3.79
N SER A 143 -8.54 12.46 -4.80
CA SER A 143 -9.20 12.05 -6.03
C SER A 143 -8.66 12.80 -7.26
N THR A 144 -8.83 12.22 -8.45
CA THR A 144 -8.44 12.80 -9.74
C THR A 144 -9.46 12.46 -10.83
N GLU A 145 -9.64 13.39 -11.77
CA GLU A 145 -10.48 13.21 -12.96
C GLU A 145 -9.65 12.88 -14.22
N MET A 146 -8.35 12.60 -14.06
CA MET A 146 -7.47 12.23 -15.16
C MET A 146 -8.00 11.01 -15.92
N ARG A 147 -8.02 11.12 -17.25
CA ARG A 147 -8.64 10.13 -18.15
C ARG A 147 -7.76 8.91 -18.38
N ASP A 148 -6.45 9.10 -18.29
CA ASP A 148 -5.40 8.08 -18.43
C ASP A 148 -5.12 7.32 -17.13
N VAL A 149 -5.78 7.71 -16.02
CA VAL A 149 -5.73 6.96 -14.75
C VAL A 149 -6.86 5.92 -14.70
N PRO A 150 -6.54 4.63 -14.48
CA PRO A 150 -7.56 3.58 -14.32
C PRO A 150 -8.58 3.95 -13.26
N ALA A 151 -9.86 3.63 -13.47
CA ALA A 151 -10.95 4.02 -12.57
C ALA A 151 -10.69 3.67 -11.09
N ARG A 152 -10.09 2.50 -10.84
CA ARG A 152 -9.70 2.04 -9.49
C ARG A 152 -8.66 2.93 -8.80
N HIS A 153 -7.82 3.66 -9.53
CA HIS A 153 -6.77 4.53 -8.98
C HIS A 153 -7.19 6.02 -8.98
N ARG A 154 -8.43 6.34 -9.39
CA ARG A 154 -8.89 7.73 -9.42
C ARG A 154 -9.14 8.33 -8.05
N SER A 155 -9.24 7.51 -7.01
CA SER A 155 -9.24 7.96 -5.62
C SER A 155 -8.79 6.84 -4.69
N LEU A 156 -8.40 7.19 -3.46
CA LEU A 156 -8.14 6.18 -2.43
C LEU A 156 -9.38 5.34 -2.17
N ARG A 157 -10.55 5.97 -2.10
CA ARG A 157 -11.82 5.27 -1.93
C ARG A 157 -12.10 4.27 -3.05
N ALA A 158 -11.79 4.61 -4.31
CA ALA A 158 -11.96 3.69 -5.43
C ALA A 158 -10.99 2.50 -5.32
N THR A 159 -9.79 2.72 -4.79
CA THR A 159 -8.80 1.67 -4.56
C THR A 159 -9.28 0.71 -3.47
N PHE A 160 -9.69 1.24 -2.32
CA PHE A 160 -10.22 0.45 -1.21
C PHE A 160 -11.52 -0.27 -1.58
N ALA A 161 -12.42 0.37 -2.33
CA ALA A 161 -13.65 -0.27 -2.79
C ALA A 161 -13.35 -1.51 -3.65
N TYR A 162 -12.31 -1.45 -4.48
CA TYR A 162 -11.89 -2.61 -5.27
C TYR A 162 -11.35 -3.73 -4.37
N SER A 163 -10.46 -3.41 -3.42
CA SER A 163 -9.93 -4.38 -2.45
C SER A 163 -11.07 -5.02 -1.64
N TRP A 164 -11.98 -4.21 -1.10
CA TRP A 164 -13.15 -4.65 -0.33
C TRP A 164 -14.08 -5.58 -1.13
N GLN A 165 -14.32 -5.29 -2.41
CA GLN A 165 -15.17 -6.11 -3.28
C GLN A 165 -14.59 -7.51 -3.55
N ARG A 166 -13.29 -7.73 -3.32
CA ARG A 166 -12.67 -9.06 -3.46
C ARG A 166 -12.85 -9.96 -2.24
N LEU A 167 -13.16 -9.38 -1.08
CA LEU A 167 -13.37 -10.13 0.16
C LEU A 167 -14.65 -10.96 0.10
N ALA A 168 -14.59 -12.17 0.66
CA ALA A 168 -15.76 -12.97 0.95
C ALA A 168 -16.64 -12.30 2.03
N ALA A 169 -17.92 -12.69 2.12
CA ALA A 169 -18.86 -12.07 3.05
C ALA A 169 -18.41 -12.17 4.54
N GLU A 170 -17.82 -13.30 4.92
CA GLU A 170 -17.26 -13.52 6.26
C GLU A 170 -16.06 -12.59 6.52
N GLU A 171 -15.12 -12.52 5.57
CA GLU A 171 -13.94 -11.65 5.63
C GLU A 171 -14.33 -10.18 5.77
N ARG A 172 -15.30 -9.69 4.98
CA ARG A 172 -15.84 -8.33 5.09
C ARG A 172 -16.42 -8.04 6.47
N THR A 173 -17.16 -9.00 7.02
CA THR A 173 -17.80 -8.85 8.33
C THR A 173 -16.75 -8.73 9.43
N VAL A 174 -15.75 -9.61 9.41
CA VAL A 174 -14.64 -9.57 10.37
C VAL A 174 -13.83 -8.29 10.21
N PHE A 175 -13.46 -7.93 8.97
CA PHE A 175 -12.67 -6.74 8.69
C PHE A 175 -13.36 -5.44 9.13
N ALA A 176 -14.67 -5.29 8.87
CA ALA A 176 -15.45 -4.15 9.36
C ALA A 176 -15.44 -4.04 10.90
N ARG A 177 -15.49 -5.17 11.61
CA ARG A 177 -15.46 -5.18 13.08
C ARG A 177 -14.07 -4.84 13.64
N LEU A 178 -13.01 -5.21 12.93
CA LEU A 178 -11.64 -4.87 13.31
C LEU A 178 -11.36 -3.36 13.24
N ALA A 179 -12.13 -2.60 12.45
CA ALA A 179 -11.97 -1.15 12.30
C ALA A 179 -12.16 -0.35 13.60
N VAL A 180 -12.68 -0.96 14.67
CA VAL A 180 -12.78 -0.34 16.00
C VAL A 180 -11.41 -0.14 16.67
N PHE A 181 -10.40 -0.92 16.29
CA PHE A 181 -9.07 -0.85 16.91
C PHE A 181 -8.25 0.32 16.37
N ARG A 182 -7.86 1.24 17.27
CA ARG A 182 -6.89 2.30 16.97
C ARG A 182 -5.48 1.84 17.39
N GLY A 183 -4.58 1.64 16.42
CA GLY A 183 -3.19 1.23 16.70
C GLY A 183 -2.95 -0.29 16.75
N GLY A 184 -3.80 -1.07 16.09
CA GLY A 184 -3.67 -2.52 15.96
C GLY A 184 -4.23 -3.34 17.12
N PHE A 185 -4.17 -4.66 16.98
CA PHE A 185 -4.79 -5.64 17.86
C PHE A 185 -3.96 -6.94 17.91
N ASP A 186 -4.17 -7.74 18.95
CA ASP A 186 -3.67 -9.12 19.00
C ASP A 186 -4.77 -10.12 18.59
N TYR A 187 -4.41 -11.40 18.46
CA TYR A 187 -5.36 -12.44 18.10
C TYR A 187 -6.54 -12.56 19.08
N THR A 188 -6.27 -12.45 20.38
CA THR A 188 -7.30 -12.59 21.42
C THR A 188 -8.35 -11.48 21.28
N ALA A 189 -7.91 -10.25 21.05
CA ALA A 189 -8.76 -9.10 20.80
C ALA A 189 -9.55 -9.28 19.48
N ALA A 190 -8.92 -9.70 18.39
CA ALA A 190 -9.59 -9.97 17.13
C ALA A 190 -10.68 -11.04 17.27
N LYS A 191 -10.39 -12.13 17.99
CA LYS A 191 -11.36 -13.20 18.25
C LYS A 191 -12.55 -12.69 19.06
N ASN A 192 -12.29 -11.98 20.15
CA ASN A 192 -13.36 -11.55 21.08
C ASN A 192 -14.23 -10.43 20.50
N VAL A 193 -13.64 -9.50 19.74
CA VAL A 193 -14.36 -8.33 19.20
C VAL A 193 -14.95 -8.61 17.83
N ALA A 194 -14.20 -9.25 16.94
CA ALA A 194 -14.64 -9.47 15.56
C ALA A 194 -15.20 -10.88 15.32
N GLY A 195 -15.00 -11.83 16.24
CA GLY A 195 -15.28 -13.25 16.01
C GLY A 195 -14.27 -13.88 15.05
N ALA A 196 -13.09 -13.27 14.90
CA ALA A 196 -12.13 -13.67 13.89
C ALA A 196 -11.53 -15.06 14.20
N SER A 197 -11.64 -15.98 13.26
CA SER A 197 -10.90 -17.24 13.30
C SER A 197 -9.47 -17.04 12.77
N HIS A 198 -8.55 -17.94 13.13
CA HIS A 198 -7.20 -17.93 12.55
C HIS A 198 -7.22 -17.99 11.03
N LEU A 199 -8.15 -18.76 10.44
CA LEU A 199 -8.28 -18.91 9.00
C LEU A 199 -8.70 -17.60 8.34
N VAL A 200 -9.67 -16.88 8.90
CA VAL A 200 -10.10 -15.58 8.36
C VAL A 200 -8.99 -14.54 8.49
N LEU A 201 -8.27 -14.51 9.61
CA LEU A 201 -7.13 -13.60 9.77
C LEU A 201 -6.00 -13.92 8.80
N ALA A 202 -5.70 -15.21 8.55
CA ALA A 202 -4.71 -15.60 7.56
C ALA A 202 -5.11 -15.12 6.16
N ARG A 203 -6.38 -15.29 5.76
CA ARG A 203 -6.88 -14.79 4.47
C ARG A 203 -6.81 -13.27 4.36
N LEU A 204 -7.16 -12.54 5.41
CA LEU A 204 -7.06 -11.08 5.42
C LEU A 204 -5.60 -10.61 5.32
N ILE A 205 -4.65 -11.34 5.90
CA ILE A 205 -3.21 -11.10 5.72
C ILE A 205 -2.79 -11.39 4.28
N ASP A 206 -3.22 -12.52 3.74
CA ASP A 206 -2.89 -12.95 2.38
C ASP A 206 -3.46 -12.01 1.31
N GLN A 207 -4.57 -11.34 1.62
CA GLN A 207 -5.22 -10.30 0.81
C GLN A 207 -4.73 -8.89 1.12
N THR A 208 -3.67 -8.74 1.94
CA THR A 208 -3.04 -7.46 2.32
C THR A 208 -3.93 -6.46 3.06
N MET A 209 -5.06 -6.90 3.61
CA MET A 209 -5.99 -6.08 4.42
C MET A 209 -5.47 -5.86 5.85
N VAL A 210 -4.71 -6.82 6.34
CA VAL A 210 -4.14 -6.83 7.68
C VAL A 210 -2.66 -7.16 7.57
N GLN A 211 -1.82 -6.44 8.30
CA GLN A 211 -0.38 -6.68 8.35
C GLN A 211 0.07 -7.09 9.75
N ARG A 212 1.09 -7.95 9.82
CA ARG A 212 1.79 -8.27 11.06
C ARG A 212 2.84 -7.20 11.29
N VAL A 213 2.75 -6.50 12.41
CA VAL A 213 3.75 -5.54 12.85
C VAL A 213 4.62 -6.20 13.92
N GLN A 214 5.89 -6.44 13.60
CA GLN A 214 6.87 -6.83 14.61
C GLN A 214 7.35 -5.56 15.32
N ARG A 215 7.12 -5.47 16.64
CA ARG A 215 7.82 -4.47 17.48
C ARG A 215 9.11 -5.09 18.02
N ALA A 216 10.16 -4.28 18.07
CA ALA A 216 11.48 -4.64 18.60
C ALA A 216 11.49 -5.00 20.12
N THR A 217 10.38 -4.84 20.84
CA THR A 217 10.26 -5.20 22.26
C THR A 217 9.31 -6.38 22.42
N ALA A 218 9.83 -7.44 23.04
CA ALA A 218 9.25 -8.79 23.12
C ALA A 218 7.80 -8.87 23.66
N PHE A 219 7.10 -9.90 23.16
CA PHE A 219 5.78 -10.42 23.55
C PHE A 219 4.53 -9.70 23.02
N ALA A 220 4.30 -9.80 21.71
CA ALA A 220 3.07 -10.29 21.07
C ALA A 220 3.06 -9.88 19.59
N ASP A 221 2.79 -10.82 18.68
CA ASP A 221 2.56 -10.49 17.27
C ASP A 221 1.32 -9.59 17.17
N ARG A 222 1.51 -8.30 16.89
CA ARG A 222 0.41 -7.36 16.68
C ARG A 222 0.03 -7.31 15.21
N LEU A 223 -1.26 -7.22 14.96
CA LEU A 223 -1.84 -7.03 13.64
C LEU A 223 -2.35 -5.58 13.52
N THR A 224 -2.14 -4.95 12.37
CA THR A 224 -2.70 -3.62 12.04
C THR A 224 -3.52 -3.71 10.76
N ILE A 225 -4.56 -2.90 10.68
CA ILE A 225 -5.28 -2.70 9.41
C ILE A 225 -4.35 -1.95 8.47
N HIS A 226 -4.20 -2.47 7.26
CA HIS A 226 -3.46 -1.84 6.19
C HIS A 226 -4.48 -1.49 5.12
N GLU A 227 -5.19 -0.37 5.29
CA GLU A 227 -5.99 0.40 4.33
C GLU A 227 -6.75 1.51 5.08
#